data_AF-A0A1X7NE21-F1
#
_entry.id   AF-A0A1X7NE21-F1
#
_cell.length_a   1.000
_cell.length_b   1.000
_cell.length_c   1.000
_cell.angle_alpha   90.00
_cell.angle_beta   90.00
_cell.angle_gamma   90.00
#
_symmetry.space_group_name_H-M   'P 1'
#
loop_
_entity.id
_entity.type
_entity.pdbx_description
1 polymer ?
#
loop_
_entity_poly.entity_id
_entity_poly.type
_entity_poly.pdbx_seq_one_letter_code
_entity_poly.pdbx_strand_id
1 'polypeptide(L)' 'MTRGIFSGRLLGLLDIFGSAVTAANATANRRAPDPRDLQRLGIDPERFREINRF' A
#
# COMPACT_ATOMS: atom_id res chain seq x y z
N MET A 1 -1.17 18.70 28.39
CA MET A 1 -0.83 17.43 27.73
C MET A 1 -1.37 17.47 26.29
N THR A 2 -0.61 17.98 25.33
CA THR A 2 -1.04 18.06 23.91
C THR A 2 0.19 18.01 22.99
N ARG A 3 0.89 16.87 22.99
CA ARG A 3 1.91 16.52 21.98
C ARG A 3 1.62 15.08 21.57
N GLY A 4 1.01 14.86 20.40
CA GLY A 4 0.84 13.49 19.91
C GLY A 4 -0.02 13.29 18.66
N ILE A 5 -0.97 14.18 18.36
CA ILE A 5 -1.97 13.88 17.31
C ILE A 5 -1.43 14.10 15.90
N PHE A 6 -0.50 15.05 15.70
CA PHE A 6 0.03 15.39 14.38
C PHE A 6 1.05 14.37 13.85
N SER A 7 1.84 13.76 14.74
CA SER A 7 2.84 12.76 14.36
C SER A 7 2.20 11.47 13.84
N GLY A 8 1.11 10.99 14.45
CA GLY A 8 0.46 9.74 14.03
C GLY A 8 -0.18 9.81 12.64
N ARG A 9 -0.74 10.96 12.24
CA ARG A 9 -1.36 11.13 10.92
C ARG A 9 -0.35 11.25 9.79
N LEU A 10 0.78 11.94 10.02
CA LEU A 10 1.85 12.03 9.02
C LEU A 10 2.57 10.69 8.84
N LEU A 11 2.79 9.94 9.92
CA LEU A 11 3.34 8.58 9.84
C LEU A 11 2.41 7.65 9.05
N GLY A 12 1.09 7.73 9.26
CA GLY A 12 0.12 6.97 8.47
C GLY A 12 0.12 7.33 6.99
N LEU A 13 0.25 8.62 6.64
CA LEU A 13 0.32 9.07 5.26
C LEU A 13 1.58 8.54 4.55
N LEU A 14 2.73 8.60 5.22
CA LEU A 14 3.98 8.05 4.70
C LEU A 14 3.93 6.52 4.51
N ASP A 15 3.22 5.80 5.39
CA ASP A 15 3.01 4.35 5.27
C ASP A 15 2.17 3.99 4.04
N ILE A 16 1.18 4.81 3.68
CA ILE A 16 0.39 4.67 2.45
C ILE A 16 1.25 4.90 1.21
N PHE A 17 2.03 5.99 1.17
CA PHE A 17 2.95 6.25 0.05
C PHE A 17 4.00 5.15 -0.10
N GLY A 18 4.54 4.64 1.02
CA GLY A 18 5.45 3.49 1.01
C GLY A 18 4.80 2.24 0.41
N SER A 19 3.56 1.93 0.83
CA SER A 19 2.79 0.81 0.30
C SER A 19 2.52 0.96 -1.21
N ALA A 20 2.23 2.18 -1.69
CA ALA A 20 2.04 2.47 -3.12
C ALA A 20 3.29 2.18 -3.94
N VAL A 21 4.46 2.64 -3.46
CA VAL A 21 5.74 2.43 -4.14
C VAL A 21 6.08 0.94 -4.21
N THR A 22 5.90 0.20 -3.11
CA THR A 22 6.16 -1.25 -3.07
C THR A 22 5.25 -2.01 -4.04
N ALA A 23 3.95 -1.70 -4.04
CA ALA A 23 3.00 -2.33 -4.94
C ALA A 23 3.27 -2.00 -6.42
N ALA A 24 3.62 -0.75 -6.73
CA ALA A 24 3.99 -0.33 -8.09
C ALA A 24 5.26 -1.05 -8.58
N ASN A 25 6.28 -1.15 -7.72
CA ASN A 25 7.54 -1.81 -8.06
C ASN A 25 7.35 -3.32 -8.28
N ALA A 26 6.56 -3.99 -7.44
CA ALA A 26 6.22 -5.40 -7.64
C ALA A 26 5.52 -5.62 -8.99
N THR A 27 4.52 -4.80 -9.30
CA THR A 27 3.78 -4.85 -10.57
C THR A 27 4.68 -4.60 -11.77
N ALA A 28 5.54 -3.59 -11.71
CA ALA A 28 6.51 -3.27 -12.77
C ALA A 28 7.47 -4.43 -13.06
N ASN A 29 7.84 -5.20 -12.02
CA ASN A 29 8.70 -6.39 -12.15
C ASN A 29 7.94 -7.68 -12.48
N ARG A 30 6.65 -7.61 -12.87
CA ARG A 30 5.78 -8.77 -13.10
C ARG A 30 5.70 -9.72 -11.91
N ARG A 31 5.75 -9.18 -10.69
CA ARG A 31 5.55 -9.92 -9.44
C ARG A 31 4.25 -9.49 -8.79
N ALA A 32 3.61 -10.40 -8.06
CA ALA A 32 2.44 -10.08 -7.26
C ALA A 32 2.85 -9.15 -6.09
N PRO A 33 2.21 -7.98 -5.93
CA PRO A 33 2.38 -7.12 -4.75
C PRO A 33 2.00 -7.82 -3.44
N ASP A 34 2.57 -7.37 -2.32
CA ASP A 34 2.13 -7.84 -0.99
C ASP A 34 0.65 -7.48 -0.78
N PRO A 35 -0.22 -8.44 -0.42
CA PRO A 35 -1.63 -8.17 -0.15
C PRO A 35 -1.88 -7.08 0.89
N ARG A 36 -0.97 -6.91 1.85
CA ARG A 36 -1.08 -5.88 2.91
C ARG A 36 -0.88 -4.47 2.35
N ASP A 37 0.03 -4.31 1.41
CA ASP A 37 0.25 -3.03 0.74
C ASP A 37 -0.95 -2.65 -0.12
N LEU A 38 -1.52 -3.62 -0.85
CA LEU A 38 -2.76 -3.43 -1.60
C LEU A 38 -3.93 -3.02 -0.70
N GLN A 39 -4.13 -3.73 0.41
CA GLN A 39 -5.18 -3.41 1.38
C GLN A 39 -5.02 -2.01 1.98
N ARG A 40 -3.79 -1.59 2.29
CA ARG A 40 -3.50 -0.23 2.78
C ARG A 40 -3.82 0.86 1.76
N LEU A 41 -3.74 0.53 0.48
CA LEU A 41 -4.14 1.41 -0.62
C LEU A 41 -5.66 1.37 -0.88
N GLY A 42 -6.42 0.55 -0.16
CA GLY A 42 -7.84 0.32 -0.41
C GLY A 42 -8.11 -0.54 -1.65
N ILE A 43 -7.11 -1.28 -2.11
CA ILE A 43 -7.20 -2.18 -3.27
C ILE A 43 -7.46 -3.59 -2.78
N ASP A 44 -8.48 -4.25 -3.33
CA ASP A 44 -8.74 -5.66 -3.08
C ASP A 44 -7.66 -6.53 -3.75
N PRO A 45 -6.87 -7.30 -2.98
CA PRO A 45 -5.81 -8.14 -3.54
C PRO A 45 -6.32 -9.22 -4.50
N GLU A 46 -7.51 -9.76 -4.29
CA GLU A 46 -8.06 -10.81 -5.16
C GLU A 46 -8.44 -10.22 -6.51
N ARG A 47 -9.16 -9.09 -6.51
CA ARG A 47 -9.48 -8.33 -7.73
C ARG A 47 -8.23 -7.86 -8.46
N PHE A 48 -7.20 -7.44 -7.72
CA PHE A 48 -5.95 -7.01 -8.33
C PHE A 48 -5.24 -8.13 -9.10
N ARG A 49 -5.26 -9.37 -8.57
CA ARG A 49 -4.72 -10.55 -9.25
C ARG A 49 -5.53 -10.93 -10.49
N GLU A 50 -6.86 -10.83 -10.42
CA GLU A 50 -7.73 -11.09 -11.58
C GLU A 50 -7.40 -10.17 -12.77
N ILE A 51 -7.14 -8.88 -12.52
CA ILE A 51 -6.82 -7.88 -13.55
C ILE A 51 -5.47 -8.17 -14.20
N ASN A 52 -4.45 -8.42 -13.39
CA ASN A 52 -3.08 -8.55 -13.88
C ASN A 52 -2.66 -9.98 -14.28
N ARG A 53 -3.52 -10.99 -14.04
CA ARG A 53 -3.27 -12.42 -14.35
C ARG A 53 -1.86 -12.88 -13.95
N PHE A 54 -1.46 -12.57 -12.71
CA PHE A 54 -0.27 -13.18 -12.10
C PHE A 54 -0.51 -14.66 -11.81
#